data_AF-X1DWG2-F1
#
_entry.id   AF-X1DWG2-F1
#
_cell.length_a   1.000
_cell.length_b   1.000
_cell.length_c   1.000
_cell.angle_alpha   90.00
_cell.angle_beta   90.00
_cell.angle_gamma   90.00
#
_symmetry.space_group_name_H-M   'P 1'
#
loop_
_entity.id
_entity.type
_entity.pdbx_description
1 polymer ?
#
loop_
_entity_poly.entity_id
_entity_poly.type
_entity_poly.pdbx_seq_one_letter_code
_entity_poly.pdbx_strand_id
1 'polypeptide(L)'
;MSIQNINTDKANKPTPILISLFWALLAALIIIVSVLVSVQFDLLPEKYAGIIVLSAFALFLLLSIPELIFAIRQRLEKLFKRFLILTGASALGIFVSFVLHNAIYAIFIYFFGEGFWERIGIGDEPFFFVLAVIICPIAFLVGIVGSIVLFVKRRRM
;
A
#
# COMPACT_ATOMS: atom_id res chain seq x y z
N MET A 1 3.38 46.28 2.28
CA MET A 1 3.56 45.25 3.32
C MET A 1 3.24 43.89 2.69
N SER A 2 4.24 43.16 2.19
CA SER A 2 4.06 41.99 1.28
C SER A 2 5.15 40.92 1.49
N ILE A 3 5.52 40.65 2.75
CA ILE A 3 6.61 39.71 3.08
C ILE A 3 6.07 38.34 3.53
N GLN A 4 4.76 38.18 3.76
CA GLN A 4 4.20 36.93 4.28
C GLN A 4 3.95 35.82 3.24
N ASN A 5 4.06 36.06 1.93
CA ASN A 5 3.63 35.08 0.92
C ASN A 5 4.70 34.09 0.41
N ILE A 6 6.00 34.35 0.64
CA ILE A 6 7.06 33.47 0.08
C ILE A 6 7.31 32.25 0.98
N ASN A 7 7.14 32.39 2.30
CA ASN A 7 7.37 31.31 3.26
C ASN A 7 6.20 30.32 3.35
N THR A 8 4.97 30.75 3.08
CA THR A 8 3.77 29.89 3.10
C THR A 8 3.70 28.99 1.85
N ASP A 9 4.21 29.45 0.70
CA ASP A 9 4.20 28.69 -0.55
C ASP A 9 5.22 27.54 -0.59
N LYS A 10 6.37 27.69 0.06
CA LYS A 10 7.32 26.58 0.27
C LYS A 10 6.77 25.52 1.22
N ALA A 11 5.93 25.92 2.18
CA ALA A 11 5.41 25.04 3.24
C ALA A 11 4.28 24.11 2.79
N ASN A 12 3.81 24.18 1.52
CA ASN A 12 2.71 23.36 1.00
C ASN A 12 3.11 22.43 -0.15
N LYS A 13 4.39 22.43 -0.56
CA LYS A 13 4.88 21.61 -1.66
C LYS A 13 5.52 20.32 -1.11
N PRO A 14 5.22 19.15 -1.69
CA PRO A 14 5.86 17.90 -1.30
C PRO A 14 7.36 17.96 -1.61
N THR A 15 8.17 17.41 -0.71
CA THR A 15 9.62 17.29 -0.94
C THR A 15 9.89 16.32 -2.10
N PRO A 16 11.02 16.48 -2.82
CA PRO A 16 11.39 15.53 -3.88
C PRO A 16 11.48 14.09 -3.37
N ILE A 17 11.91 13.88 -2.12
CA ILE A 17 11.97 12.56 -1.48
C ILE A 17 10.57 11.92 -1.40
N LEU A 18 9.56 12.65 -0.94
CA LEU A 18 8.20 12.13 -0.84
C LEU A 18 7.60 11.82 -2.21
N ILE A 19 7.89 12.67 -3.21
CA ILE A 19 7.48 12.42 -4.60
C ILE A 19 8.13 11.14 -5.12
N SER A 20 9.45 10.96 -4.91
CA SER A 20 10.17 9.77 -5.34
C SER A 20 9.65 8.50 -4.64
N LEU A 21 9.36 8.56 -3.34
CA LEU A 21 8.78 7.44 -2.60
C LEU A 21 7.41 7.04 -3.17
N PHE A 22 6.54 8.03 -3.40
CA PHE A 22 5.22 7.80 -4.00
C PHE A 22 5.31 7.10 -5.37
N TRP A 23 6.16 7.59 -6.28
CA TRP A 23 6.33 6.97 -7.60
C TRP A 23 7.01 5.60 -7.52
N ALA A 24 7.98 5.41 -6.63
CA ALA A 24 8.61 4.12 -6.41
C ALA A 24 7.59 3.09 -5.90
N LEU A 25 6.70 3.51 -5.01
CA LEU A 25 5.68 2.63 -4.46
C LEU A 25 4.61 2.26 -5.50
N LEU A 26 4.21 3.21 -6.37
CA LEU A 26 3.38 2.91 -7.53
C LEU A 26 4.07 1.92 -8.50
N ALA A 27 5.35 2.15 -8.81
CA ALA A 27 6.12 1.26 -9.68
C ALA A 27 6.23 -0.15 -9.09
N ALA A 28 6.47 -0.26 -7.78
CA ALA A 28 6.49 -1.54 -7.07
C ALA A 28 5.14 -2.26 -7.17
N LEU A 29 4.01 -1.56 -7.03
CA LEU A 29 2.69 -2.18 -7.24
C LEU A 29 2.55 -2.72 -8.67
N ILE A 30 2.92 -1.92 -9.69
CA ILE A 30 2.83 -2.34 -11.09
C ILE A 30 3.67 -3.60 -11.34
N ILE A 31 4.87 -3.68 -10.76
CA ILE A 31 5.72 -4.86 -10.85
C ILE A 31 5.05 -6.06 -10.17
N ILE A 32 4.51 -5.91 -8.97
CA ILE A 32 3.78 -6.99 -8.26
C ILE A 32 2.64 -7.50 -9.13
N VAL A 33 1.77 -6.62 -9.62
CA VAL A 33 0.63 -7.01 -10.47
C VAL A 33 1.12 -7.71 -11.74
N SER A 34 2.17 -7.19 -12.38
CA SER A 34 2.74 -7.80 -13.60
C SER A 34 3.29 -9.20 -13.34
N VAL A 35 3.97 -9.42 -12.20
CA VAL A 35 4.46 -10.73 -11.81
C VAL A 35 3.30 -11.67 -11.53
N LEU A 36 2.29 -11.25 -10.77
CA LEU A 36 1.10 -12.08 -10.47
C LEU A 36 0.36 -12.49 -11.75
N VAL A 37 0.19 -11.56 -12.68
CA VAL A 37 -0.40 -11.86 -14.00
C VAL A 37 0.48 -12.85 -14.77
N SER A 38 1.79 -12.65 -14.78
CA SER A 38 2.71 -13.55 -15.49
C SER A 38 2.70 -14.97 -14.91
N VAL A 39 2.59 -15.11 -13.59
CA VAL A 39 2.42 -16.42 -12.93
C VAL A 39 1.10 -17.07 -13.33
N GLN A 40 0.01 -16.31 -13.36
CA GLN A 40 -1.31 -16.83 -13.75
C GLN A 40 -1.38 -17.36 -15.20
N PHE A 41 -0.52 -16.85 -16.08
CA PHE A 41 -0.46 -17.23 -17.50
C PHE A 41 0.75 -18.14 -17.82
N ASP A 42 1.38 -18.74 -16.81
CA ASP A 42 2.54 -19.63 -16.96
C ASP A 42 3.73 -18.99 -17.73
N LEU A 43 3.85 -17.66 -17.69
CA LEU A 43 4.89 -16.90 -18.37
C LEU A 43 6.20 -16.82 -17.54
N LEU A 44 6.16 -17.23 -16.27
CA LEU A 44 7.30 -17.29 -15.37
C LEU A 44 7.48 -18.71 -14.84
N PRO A 45 8.71 -19.24 -14.79
CA PRO A 45 8.94 -20.54 -14.18
C PRO A 45 8.57 -20.51 -12.69
N GLU A 46 7.72 -21.43 -12.25
CA GLU A 46 7.17 -21.48 -10.87
C GLU A 46 8.25 -21.42 -9.79
N LYS A 47 9.42 -22.01 -10.05
CA LYS A 47 10.58 -22.00 -9.15
C LYS A 47 11.00 -20.60 -8.72
N TYR A 48 10.85 -19.61 -9.61
CA TYR A 48 11.24 -18.23 -9.33
C TYR A 48 10.06 -17.36 -8.89
N ALA A 49 8.83 -17.75 -9.22
CA ALA A 49 7.62 -17.00 -8.92
C ALA A 49 7.51 -16.63 -7.42
N GLY A 50 7.67 -17.63 -6.54
CA GLY A 50 7.58 -17.40 -5.09
C GLY A 50 8.61 -16.41 -4.55
N ILE A 51 9.87 -16.55 -4.98
CA ILE A 51 10.96 -15.65 -4.57
C ILE A 51 10.72 -14.23 -5.08
N ILE A 52 10.30 -14.09 -6.35
CA ILE A 52 10.03 -12.79 -6.96
C ILE A 52 8.87 -12.11 -6.23
N VAL A 53 7.74 -12.80 -6.03
CA VAL A 53 6.57 -12.27 -5.33
C VAL A 53 6.96 -11.83 -3.91
N LEU A 54 7.64 -12.68 -3.15
CA LEU A 54 8.08 -12.36 -1.79
C LEU A 54 8.99 -11.11 -1.77
N SER A 55 9.97 -11.05 -2.68
CA SER A 55 10.89 -9.91 -2.75
C SER A 55 10.19 -8.61 -3.14
N ALA A 56 9.20 -8.67 -4.04
CA ALA A 56 8.43 -7.52 -4.48
C ALA A 56 7.53 -6.99 -3.34
N PHE A 57 6.85 -7.88 -2.60
CA PHE A 57 6.08 -7.51 -1.41
C PHE A 57 6.97 -6.92 -0.31
N ALA A 58 8.16 -7.50 -0.08
CA ALA A 58 9.11 -6.96 0.89
C ALA A 58 9.57 -5.54 0.51
N LEU A 59 9.88 -5.31 -0.76
CA LEU A 59 10.21 -3.97 -1.25
C LEU A 59 9.05 -2.99 -1.08
N PHE A 60 7.83 -3.42 -1.40
CA PHE A 60 6.62 -2.60 -1.26
C PHE A 60 6.39 -2.17 0.19
N LEU A 61 6.57 -3.07 1.15
CA LEU A 61 6.53 -2.77 2.58
C LEU A 61 7.62 -1.78 3.01
N LEU A 62 8.86 -1.99 2.56
CA LEU A 62 9.98 -1.12 2.90
C LEU A 62 9.80 0.31 2.38
N LEU A 63 9.08 0.48 1.27
CA LEU A 63 8.74 1.78 0.70
C LEU A 63 7.51 2.42 1.40
N SER A 64 6.54 1.63 1.85
CA SER A 64 5.29 2.15 2.43
C SER A 64 5.50 2.86 3.77
N ILE A 65 6.39 2.32 4.61
CA ILE A 65 6.71 2.89 5.93
C ILE A 65 7.27 4.32 5.81
N PRO A 66 8.38 4.57 5.09
CA PRO A 66 8.91 5.91 4.95
C PRO A 66 7.94 6.84 4.23
N GLU A 67 7.22 6.40 3.20
CA GLU A 67 6.20 7.23 2.54
C GLU A 67 5.16 7.74 3.54
N LEU A 68 4.59 6.84 4.33
CA LEU A 68 3.58 7.19 5.34
C LEU A 68 4.15 8.16 6.39
N ILE A 69 5.36 7.92 6.89
CA ILE A 69 6.02 8.80 7.86
C ILE A 69 6.22 10.20 7.27
N PHE A 70 6.74 10.29 6.04
CA PHE A 70 6.95 11.58 5.39
C PHE A 70 5.63 12.29 5.08
N ALA A 71 4.60 11.56 4.64
CA ALA A 71 3.27 12.11 4.39
C ALA A 71 2.64 12.69 5.66
N ILE A 72 2.81 12.02 6.81
CA ILE A 72 2.32 12.51 8.11
C ILE A 72 3.12 13.73 8.59
N ARG A 73 4.45 13.70 8.46
CA ARG A 73 5.33 14.75 8.99
C ARG A 73 5.34 16.03 8.17
N GLN A 74 5.12 15.93 6.86
CA GLN A 74 5.13 17.11 6.00
C GLN A 74 3.88 17.98 6.24
N ARG A 75 4.10 19.29 6.16
CA ARG A 75 3.03 20.26 6.00
C ARG A 75 2.67 20.28 4.53
N LEU A 76 1.45 19.84 4.24
CA LEU A 76 0.87 19.77 2.91
C LEU A 76 -0.56 20.25 3.04
N GLU A 77 -1.15 20.63 1.90
CA GLU A 77 -2.58 20.91 1.85
C GLU A 77 -3.37 19.71 2.36
N LYS A 78 -4.39 19.98 3.17
CA LYS A 78 -5.14 18.98 3.94
C LYS A 78 -5.65 17.83 3.07
N LEU A 79 -6.17 18.13 1.88
CA LEU A 79 -6.70 17.11 0.98
C LEU A 79 -5.60 16.25 0.37
N PHE A 80 -4.53 16.88 -0.12
CA PHE A 80 -3.38 16.17 -0.70
C PHE A 80 -2.68 15.27 0.31
N LYS A 81 -2.52 15.76 1.54
CA LYS A 81 -2.00 14.99 2.67
C LYS A 81 -2.82 13.73 2.95
N ARG A 82 -4.15 13.82 2.90
CA ARG A 82 -5.04 12.67 3.15
C ARG A 82 -4.84 11.57 2.10
N PHE A 83 -4.70 11.93 0.83
CA PHE A 83 -4.47 10.94 -0.22
C PHE A 83 -3.10 10.26 -0.07
N LEU A 84 -2.04 11.00 0.24
CA LEU A 84 -0.71 10.40 0.47
C LEU A 84 -0.68 9.50 1.71
N ILE A 85 -1.34 9.92 2.80
CA ILE A 85 -1.50 9.06 3.99
C ILE A 85 -2.31 7.81 3.63
N LEU A 86 -3.39 7.96 2.86
CA LEU A 86 -4.21 6.83 2.43
C LEU A 86 -3.38 5.84 1.58
N THR A 87 -2.55 6.32 0.66
CA THR A 87 -1.60 5.49 -0.13
C THR A 87 -0.66 4.71 0.78
N GLY A 88 0.12 5.40 1.62
CA GLY A 88 1.10 4.73 2.48
C GLY A 88 0.46 3.80 3.53
N ALA A 89 -0.66 4.21 4.14
CA ALA A 89 -1.35 3.42 5.16
C ALA A 89 -2.03 2.19 4.58
N SER A 90 -2.64 2.28 3.41
CA SER A 90 -3.24 1.13 2.73
C SER A 90 -2.18 0.16 2.23
N ALA A 91 -1.06 0.64 1.67
CA ALA A 91 0.07 -0.20 1.29
C ALA A 91 0.62 -1.00 2.47
N LEU A 92 0.85 -0.34 3.61
CA LEU A 92 1.24 -1.00 4.85
C LEU A 92 0.16 -1.96 5.36
N GLY A 93 -1.12 -1.55 5.24
CA GLY A 93 -2.28 -2.32 5.63
C GLY A 93 -2.43 -3.65 4.90
N ILE A 94 -2.05 -3.72 3.61
CA ILE A 94 -2.01 -5.00 2.86
C ILE A 94 -1.12 -5.99 3.58
N PHE A 95 0.13 -5.60 3.88
CA PHE A 95 1.10 -6.49 4.51
C PHE A 95 0.70 -6.86 5.94
N VAL A 96 0.29 -5.88 6.75
CA VAL A 96 -0.15 -6.12 8.13
C VAL A 96 -1.35 -7.07 8.16
N SER A 97 -2.30 -6.91 7.23
CA SER A 97 -3.46 -7.79 7.12
C SER A 97 -3.06 -9.20 6.69
N PHE A 98 -2.14 -9.36 5.73
CA PHE A 98 -1.63 -10.69 5.39
C PHE A 98 -0.98 -11.41 6.58
N VAL A 99 -0.16 -10.71 7.37
CA VAL A 99 0.47 -11.29 8.57
C VAL A 99 -0.60 -11.66 9.61
N LEU A 100 -1.55 -10.77 9.88
CA LEU A 100 -2.61 -11.01 10.86
C LEU A 100 -3.54 -12.14 10.45
N HIS A 101 -3.87 -12.23 9.17
CA HIS A 101 -4.65 -13.32 8.58
C HIS A 101 -4.01 -14.67 8.90
N ASN A 102 -2.72 -14.84 8.55
CA ASN A 102 -2.00 -16.09 8.79
C ASN A 102 -1.81 -16.38 10.29
N ALA A 103 -1.50 -15.36 11.09
CA ALA A 103 -1.29 -15.52 12.53
C ALA A 103 -2.58 -15.98 13.23
N ILE A 104 -3.71 -15.34 12.92
CA ILE A 104 -5.01 -15.69 13.51
C ILE A 104 -5.47 -17.04 12.98
N TYR A 105 -5.32 -17.29 11.69
CA TYR A 105 -5.60 -18.60 11.11
C TYR A 105 -4.90 -19.72 11.88
N ALA A 106 -3.58 -19.57 12.11
CA ALA A 106 -2.76 -20.53 12.83
C ALA A 106 -3.11 -20.65 14.32
N ILE A 107 -3.37 -19.53 15.01
CA ILE A 107 -3.77 -19.52 16.42
C ILE A 107 -5.06 -20.32 16.63
N PHE A 108 -6.05 -20.13 15.77
CA PHE A 108 -7.32 -20.85 15.88
C PHE A 108 -7.16 -22.34 15.58
N ILE A 109 -6.31 -22.72 14.62
CA ILE A 109 -5.97 -24.13 14.40
C ILE A 109 -5.25 -24.73 15.62
N TYR A 110 -4.33 -23.98 16.23
CA TYR A 110 -3.60 -24.44 17.42
C TYR A 110 -4.54 -24.74 18.60
N PHE A 111 -5.54 -23.91 18.83
CA PHE A 111 -6.49 -24.09 19.95
C PHE A 111 -7.67 -25.01 19.64
N PHE A 112 -8.17 -25.01 18.40
CA PHE A 112 -9.42 -25.68 18.03
C PHE A 112 -9.22 -26.87 17.08
N GLY A 113 -7.99 -27.16 16.66
CA GLY A 113 -7.61 -28.27 15.78
C GLY A 113 -7.69 -27.94 14.29
N GLU A 114 -6.95 -28.71 13.47
CA GLU A 114 -6.95 -28.62 12.01
C GLU A 114 -8.37 -28.69 11.43
N GLY A 115 -8.65 -27.91 10.38
CA GLY A 115 -9.99 -27.82 9.77
C GLY A 115 -10.99 -26.96 10.56
N PHE A 116 -10.57 -26.22 11.59
CA PHE A 116 -11.45 -25.31 12.34
C PHE A 116 -12.27 -24.38 11.43
N TRP A 117 -11.61 -23.69 10.51
CA TRP A 117 -12.23 -22.72 9.60
C TRP A 117 -13.25 -23.36 8.64
N GLU A 118 -12.98 -24.60 8.21
CA GLU A 118 -13.91 -25.39 7.40
C GLU A 118 -15.13 -25.84 8.21
N ARG A 119 -14.94 -26.30 9.45
CA ARG A 119 -16.04 -26.73 10.33
C ARG A 119 -17.05 -25.63 10.62
N ILE A 120 -16.62 -24.38 10.67
CA ILE A 120 -17.50 -23.22 10.86
C ILE A 120 -18.03 -22.65 9.53
N GLY A 121 -17.70 -23.28 8.39
CA GLY A 121 -18.24 -22.94 7.07
C GLY A 121 -17.63 -21.69 6.42
N ILE A 122 -16.49 -21.19 6.91
CA ILE A 122 -15.85 -19.98 6.39
C ILE A 122 -14.63 -20.32 5.52
N GLY A 123 -13.99 -21.46 5.76
CA GLY A 123 -12.85 -21.98 4.97
C GLY A 123 -11.52 -21.30 5.29
N ASP A 124 -11.53 -19.98 5.52
CA ASP A 124 -10.36 -19.21 5.87
C ASP A 124 -10.67 -18.10 6.89
N GLU A 125 -9.64 -17.45 7.46
CA GLU A 125 -9.83 -16.27 8.31
C GLU A 125 -10.32 -15.09 7.44
N PRO A 126 -11.57 -14.63 7.58
CA PRO A 126 -12.18 -13.78 6.56
C PRO A 126 -11.83 -12.30 6.71
N PHE A 127 -11.61 -11.82 7.93
CA PHE A 127 -11.55 -10.38 8.18
C PHE A 127 -10.26 -9.77 7.64
N PHE A 128 -9.10 -10.32 8.01
CA PHE A 128 -7.83 -9.80 7.51
C PHE A 128 -7.57 -10.21 6.07
N PHE A 129 -8.11 -11.34 5.61
CA PHE A 129 -8.11 -11.70 4.21
C PHE A 129 -8.81 -10.64 3.34
N VAL A 130 -10.05 -10.28 3.68
CA VAL A 130 -10.82 -9.25 2.96
C VAL A 130 -10.14 -7.89 3.04
N LEU A 131 -9.54 -7.55 4.18
CA LEU A 131 -8.74 -6.33 4.29
C LEU A 131 -7.54 -6.34 3.32
N ALA A 132 -6.75 -7.41 3.31
CA ALA A 132 -5.55 -7.54 2.50
C ALA A 132 -5.84 -7.54 0.99
N VAL A 133 -6.90 -8.23 0.58
CA VAL A 133 -7.20 -8.52 -0.83
C VAL A 133 -8.15 -7.51 -1.47
N ILE A 134 -9.05 -6.91 -0.68
CA ILE A 134 -10.12 -6.04 -1.22
C ILE A 134 -9.98 -4.61 -0.69
N ILE A 135 -10.09 -4.43 0.62
CA ILE A 135 -10.25 -3.08 1.19
C ILE A 135 -8.97 -2.25 1.04
N CYS A 136 -7.82 -2.78 1.44
CA CYS A 136 -6.56 -2.06 1.34
C CYS A 136 -6.15 -1.78 -0.12
N PRO A 137 -6.26 -2.74 -1.08
CA PRO A 137 -5.99 -2.45 -2.49
C PRO A 137 -6.90 -1.37 -3.08
N ILE A 138 -8.20 -1.35 -2.76
CA ILE A 138 -9.11 -0.29 -3.22
C ILE A 138 -8.71 1.05 -2.61
N ALA A 139 -8.47 1.12 -1.30
CA ALA A 139 -8.02 2.33 -0.63
C ALA A 139 -6.70 2.86 -1.21
N PHE A 140 -5.80 1.94 -1.56
CA PHE A 140 -4.53 2.25 -2.21
C PHE A 140 -4.72 2.91 -3.56
N LEU A 141 -5.56 2.34 -4.43
CA LEU A 141 -5.88 2.92 -5.73
C LEU A 141 -6.51 4.31 -5.60
N VAL A 142 -7.43 4.50 -4.64
CA VAL A 142 -8.02 5.82 -4.35
C VAL A 142 -6.94 6.82 -3.92
N GLY A 143 -6.00 6.40 -3.06
CA GLY A 143 -4.84 7.20 -2.64
C GLY A 143 -3.95 7.63 -3.81
N ILE A 144 -3.59 6.69 -4.68
CA ILE A 144 -2.79 6.93 -5.89
C ILE A 144 -3.49 7.91 -6.82
N VAL A 145 -4.73 7.63 -7.21
CA VAL A 145 -5.47 8.45 -8.18
C VAL A 145 -5.68 9.86 -7.63
N GLY A 146 -6.10 10.00 -6.37
CA GLY A 146 -6.29 11.31 -5.74
C GLY A 146 -4.99 12.11 -5.65
N SER A 147 -3.87 11.46 -5.33
CA SER A 147 -2.55 12.09 -5.31
C SER A 147 -2.11 12.55 -6.70
N ILE A 148 -2.26 11.72 -7.73
CA ILE A 148 -1.90 12.06 -9.13
C ILE A 148 -2.73 13.24 -9.64
N VAL A 149 -4.04 13.23 -9.42
CA VAL A 149 -4.93 14.32 -9.85
C VAL A 149 -4.49 15.65 -9.24
N LEU A 150 -4.16 15.66 -7.94
CA LEU A 150 -3.70 16.86 -7.25
C LEU A 150 -2.28 17.29 -7.68
N PHE A 151 -1.38 16.35 -7.98
CA PHE A 151 -0.08 16.65 -8.58
C PHE A 151 -0.23 17.38 -9.92
N VAL A 152 -1.09 16.86 -10.81
CA VAL A 152 -1.33 17.46 -12.14
C VAL A 152 -1.99 18.82 -12.01
N LYS A 153 -3.02 18.96 -11.16
CA LYS A 153 -3.71 20.23 -10.93
C LYS A 153 -2.73 21.32 -10.46
N ARG A 154 -1.79 20.99 -9.57
CA ARG A 154 -0.77 21.92 -9.04
C ARG A 154 0.33 22.28 -10.04
N ARG A 155 0.57 21.47 -11.08
CA ARG A 155 1.52 21.82 -12.15
C ARG A 155 0.91 22.76 -13.20
N ARG A 156 -0.42 22.85 -13.27
CA ARG A 156 -1.15 23.73 -14.18
C ARG A 156 -1.48 25.11 -13.59
N MET A 157 -1.41 25.24 -12.27
CA MET A 157 -1.52 26.51 -11.54
C MET A 157 -0.12 27.09 -11.32
#